data_AF-A0A6P0J0R2-F1
#
_entry.id   AF-A0A6P0J0R2-F1
#
_cell.length_a   1.000
_cell.length_b   1.000
_cell.length_c   1.000
_cell.angle_alpha   90.00
_cell.angle_beta   90.00
_cell.angle_gamma   90.00
#
_symmetry.space_group_name_H-M   'P 1'
#
loop_
_entity.id
_entity.type
_entity.pdbx_description
1 polymer ?
#
loop_
_entity_poly.entity_id
_entity_poly.type
_entity_poly.pdbx_seq_one_letter_code
_entity_poly.pdbx_strand_id
1 'polypeptide(L)'
;MGVKLTANPGDRIATEPQTIEEKAKQVAVDTIDITGDHIKVPTYFVVKYPDGDTKALHHVKDAEAISDVIRQMQLQQEEWSQGSQEVKHWLNLPGMVLILAGFLMTSIVLVGIF
;
A
#
# COMPACT_ATOMS: atom_id res chain seq x y z
N MET A 1 -14.22 -37.54 21.14
CA MET A 1 -14.64 -36.14 21.41
C MET A 1 -13.42 -35.24 21.31
N GLY A 2 -13.30 -34.47 20.23
CA GLY A 2 -12.11 -33.63 19.98
C GLY A 2 -12.12 -32.37 20.85
N VAL A 3 -10.97 -32.03 21.42
CA VAL A 3 -10.79 -30.90 22.33
C VAL A 3 -11.06 -29.58 21.60
N LYS A 4 -11.95 -28.77 22.17
CA LYS A 4 -12.40 -27.48 21.63
C LYS A 4 -11.40 -26.38 22.03
N LEU A 5 -10.27 -26.31 21.33
CA LEU A 5 -9.17 -25.37 21.62
C LEU A 5 -9.40 -23.98 20.99
N THR A 6 -10.54 -23.34 21.24
CA THR A 6 -10.68 -21.90 20.98
C THR A 6 -11.13 -21.22 22.27
N ALA A 7 -10.41 -20.19 22.72
CA ALA A 7 -10.77 -19.43 23.92
C ALA A 7 -12.12 -18.71 23.73
N ASN A 8 -12.51 -18.47 22.47
CA ASN A 8 -13.71 -17.77 22.09
C ASN A 8 -14.55 -18.61 21.09
N PRO A 9 -15.84 -18.88 21.35
CA PRO A 9 -16.71 -19.58 20.42
C PRO A 9 -16.84 -18.93 19.04
N GLY A 10 -16.74 -17.60 18.97
CA GLY A 10 -16.79 -16.83 17.72
C GLY A 10 -15.56 -17.03 16.82
N ASP A 11 -14.48 -17.54 17.40
CA ASP A 11 -13.18 -17.79 16.73
C ASP A 11 -13.09 -19.21 16.14
N ARG A 12 -14.21 -19.94 16.12
CA ARG A 12 -14.25 -21.30 15.57
C ARG A 12 -14.42 -21.25 14.07
N ILE A 13 -13.53 -21.95 13.37
CA ILE A 13 -13.71 -22.22 11.94
C ILE A 13 -14.77 -23.33 11.80
N ALA A 14 -15.79 -23.06 10.98
CA ALA A 14 -16.82 -24.03 10.67
C ALA A 14 -16.22 -25.29 10.03
N THR A 15 -16.76 -26.45 10.37
CA THR A 15 -16.37 -27.73 9.75
C THR A 15 -16.88 -27.81 8.31
N GLU A 16 -18.02 -27.19 8.04
CA GLU A 16 -18.62 -27.11 6.71
C GLU A 16 -18.06 -25.89 5.96
N PRO A 17 -17.90 -25.96 4.62
CA PRO A 17 -17.52 -24.81 3.81
C PRO A 17 -18.53 -23.67 3.96
N GLN A 18 -18.03 -22.44 4.11
CA GLN A 18 -18.84 -21.22 4.19
C GLN A 18 -18.48 -20.27 3.06
N THR A 19 -19.45 -19.47 2.62
CA THR A 19 -19.21 -18.39 1.65
C THR A 19 -18.43 -17.24 2.27
N ILE A 20 -17.94 -16.32 1.43
CA ILE A 20 -17.25 -15.10 1.90
C ILE A 20 -18.19 -14.24 2.73
N GLU A 21 -19.44 -14.11 2.29
CA GLU A 21 -20.48 -13.29 2.95
C GLU A 21 -20.84 -13.86 4.33
N GLU A 22 -20.84 -15.19 4.47
CA GLU A 22 -21.06 -15.85 5.75
C GLU A 22 -19.89 -15.63 6.71
N LYS A 23 -18.66 -15.80 6.22
CA LYS A 23 -17.44 -15.54 7.01
C LYS A 23 -17.31 -14.08 7.43
N ALA A 24 -17.71 -13.15 6.57
CA ALA A 24 -17.70 -11.71 6.85
C ALA A 24 -18.63 -11.30 8.01
N LYS A 25 -19.69 -12.08 8.26
CA LYS A 25 -20.62 -11.84 9.37
C LYS A 25 -20.14 -12.46 10.69
N GLN A 26 -19.08 -13.27 10.67
CA GLN A 26 -18.62 -13.97 11.85
C GLN A 26 -17.85 -13.03 12.78
N VAL A 27 -18.25 -13.01 14.04
CA VAL A 27 -17.72 -12.11 15.07
C VAL A 27 -16.99 -12.93 16.12
N ALA A 28 -15.75 -12.55 16.41
CA ALA A 28 -14.97 -13.14 17.49
C ALA A 28 -15.46 -12.56 18.80
N VAL A 29 -15.33 -11.25 19.00
CA VAL A 29 -15.70 -10.57 20.26
C VAL A 29 -16.83 -9.58 20.01
N ASP A 30 -17.85 -9.59 20.86
CA ASP A 30 -18.94 -8.61 20.86
C ASP A 30 -19.31 -8.36 22.34
N THR A 31 -18.59 -7.45 23.00
CA THR A 31 -18.74 -7.22 24.44
C THR A 31 -18.26 -5.84 24.87
N ILE A 32 -18.59 -5.45 26.10
CA ILE A 32 -18.11 -4.22 26.73
C ILE A 32 -16.76 -4.51 27.40
N ASP A 33 -15.77 -3.67 27.16
CA ASP A 33 -14.45 -3.82 27.77
C ASP A 33 -14.39 -3.19 29.18
N ILE A 34 -13.18 -3.14 29.76
CA ILE A 34 -12.98 -2.59 31.10
C ILE A 34 -13.14 -1.06 31.17
N THR A 35 -13.06 -0.33 30.05
CA THR A 35 -13.28 1.12 30.00
C THR A 35 -14.75 1.46 29.85
N GLY A 36 -15.60 0.47 29.54
CA GLY A 36 -17.01 0.66 29.26
C GLY A 36 -17.30 0.80 27.76
N ASP A 37 -16.30 0.64 26.90
CA ASP A 37 -16.45 0.72 25.45
C ASP A 37 -16.96 -0.60 24.89
N HIS A 38 -17.95 -0.53 24.00
CA HIS A 38 -18.46 -1.72 23.32
C HIS A 38 -17.56 -2.07 22.14
N ILE A 39 -16.82 -3.17 22.25
CA ILE A 39 -15.86 -3.63 21.26
C ILE A 39 -16.46 -4.78 20.47
N LYS A 40 -16.44 -4.61 19.13
CA LYS A 40 -16.79 -5.66 18.18
C LYS A 40 -15.59 -6.01 17.30
N VAL A 41 -15.15 -7.27 17.36
CA VAL A 41 -13.98 -7.77 16.63
C VAL A 41 -14.42 -8.87 15.65
N PRO A 42 -14.19 -8.70 14.34
CA PRO A 42 -14.52 -9.74 13.35
C PRO A 42 -13.57 -10.93 13.44
N THR A 43 -14.06 -12.12 13.12
CA THR A 43 -13.22 -13.34 13.05
C THR A 43 -12.38 -13.38 11.77
N TYR A 44 -12.94 -12.88 10.67
CA TYR A 44 -12.30 -12.84 9.36
C TYR A 44 -12.14 -11.41 8.84
N PHE A 45 -11.02 -11.16 8.16
CA PHE A 45 -10.80 -9.96 7.36
C PHE A 45 -11.11 -10.26 5.90
N VAL A 46 -12.01 -9.49 5.30
CA VAL A 46 -12.30 -9.61 3.87
C VAL A 46 -11.31 -8.74 3.10
N VAL A 47 -10.47 -9.37 2.29
CA VAL A 47 -9.44 -8.72 1.49
C VAL A 47 -9.76 -8.91 0.01
N LYS A 48 -9.65 -7.82 -0.75
CA LYS A 48 -9.69 -7.83 -2.21
C LYS A 48 -8.27 -7.63 -2.74
N TYR A 49 -7.78 -8.61 -3.49
CA TYR A 49 -6.45 -8.59 -4.09
C TYR A 49 -6.44 -7.82 -5.42
N PRO A 50 -5.26 -7.38 -5.90
CA PRO A 50 -5.14 -6.60 -7.14
C PRO A 50 -5.60 -7.35 -8.40
N ASP A 51 -5.55 -8.68 -8.41
CA ASP A 51 -6.04 -9.55 -9.47
C ASP A 51 -7.58 -9.64 -9.53
N GLY A 52 -8.27 -9.08 -8.54
CA GLY A 52 -9.72 -9.10 -8.41
C GLY A 52 -10.25 -10.19 -7.47
N ASP A 53 -9.40 -11.10 -7.00
CA ASP A 53 -9.80 -12.17 -6.08
C ASP A 53 -10.20 -11.59 -4.71
N THR A 54 -11.24 -12.15 -4.11
CA THR A 54 -11.68 -11.78 -2.76
C THR A 54 -11.53 -12.97 -1.83
N LYS A 55 -10.89 -12.78 -0.67
CA LYS A 55 -10.68 -13.82 0.34
C LYS A 55 -11.07 -13.33 1.71
N ALA A 56 -11.70 -14.20 2.50
CA ALA A 56 -11.92 -14.00 3.93
C ALA A 56 -10.79 -14.69 4.71
N LEU A 57 -9.88 -13.91 5.28
CA LEU A 57 -8.69 -14.36 6.02
C LEU A 57 -8.98 -14.43 7.51
N HIS A 58 -8.76 -15.58 8.14
CA HIS A 58 -8.97 -15.78 9.57
C HIS A 58 -7.86 -15.10 10.37
N HIS A 59 -8.22 -14.28 11.36
CA HIS A 59 -7.25 -13.43 12.06
C HIS A 59 -6.09 -14.18 12.73
N VAL A 60 -6.33 -15.40 13.25
CA VAL A 60 -5.25 -16.27 13.78
C VAL A 60 -4.58 -17.13 12.71
N LYS A 61 -5.34 -17.96 11.97
CA LYS A 61 -4.75 -18.97 11.07
C LYS A 61 -4.04 -18.37 9.86
N ASP A 62 -4.51 -17.23 9.38
CA ASP A 62 -4.01 -16.61 8.16
C ASP A 62 -3.17 -15.36 8.45
N ALA A 63 -2.57 -15.28 9.65
CA ALA A 63 -1.79 -14.13 10.10
C ALA A 63 -0.63 -13.76 9.15
N GLU A 64 0.04 -14.76 8.56
CA GLU A 64 1.10 -14.54 7.56
C GLU A 64 0.53 -13.87 6.30
N ALA A 65 -0.58 -14.39 5.76
CA ALA A 65 -1.24 -13.81 4.59
C ALA A 65 -1.74 -12.38 4.88
N ILE A 66 -2.25 -12.13 6.09
CA ILE A 66 -2.65 -10.78 6.52
C ILE A 66 -1.44 -9.84 6.56
N SER A 67 -0.32 -10.30 7.12
CA SER A 67 0.92 -9.53 7.15
C SER A 67 1.42 -9.21 5.73
N ASP A 68 1.32 -10.17 4.81
CA ASP A 68 1.70 -9.98 3.42
C ASP A 68 0.82 -8.94 2.72
N VAL A 69 -0.50 -8.99 2.95
CA VAL A 69 -1.46 -8.01 2.43
C VAL A 69 -1.12 -6.60 2.94
N ILE A 70 -0.85 -6.44 4.24
CA ILE A 70 -0.49 -5.15 4.82
C ILE A 70 0.82 -4.63 4.20
N ARG A 71 1.83 -5.49 4.05
CA ARG A 71 3.11 -5.12 3.41
C ARG A 71 2.91 -4.67 1.97
N GLN A 72 2.09 -5.38 1.19
CA GLN A 72 1.78 -5.00 -0.19
C GLN A 72 1.06 -3.65 -0.25
N MET A 73 0.06 -3.43 0.62
CA MET A 73 -0.67 -2.16 0.69
C MET A 73 0.26 -0.99 1.05
N GLN A 74 1.21 -1.19 1.98
CA GLN A 74 2.19 -0.17 2.35
C GLN A 74 3.14 0.16 1.19
N LEU A 75 3.70 -0.85 0.53
CA LEU A 75 4.60 -0.65 -0.62
C LEU A 75 3.90 0.10 -1.75
N GLN A 76 2.63 -0.27 -2.02
CA GLN A 76 1.82 0.44 -2.99
C GLN A 76 1.59 1.90 -2.58
N GLN A 77 1.29 2.17 -1.31
CA GLN A 77 1.11 3.53 -0.80
C GLN A 77 2.36 4.41 -0.96
N GLU A 78 3.56 3.85 -0.80
CA GLU A 78 4.83 4.53 -1.03
C GLU A 78 5.05 4.83 -2.52
N GLU A 79 4.70 3.91 -3.42
CA GLU A 79 4.75 4.11 -4.87
C GLU A 79 3.80 5.24 -5.32
N TRP A 80 2.58 5.31 -4.76
CA TRP A 80 1.64 6.42 -5.00
C TRP A 80 2.11 7.75 -4.41
N SER A 81 2.95 7.75 -3.38
CA SER A 81 3.54 8.98 -2.83
C SER A 81 4.65 9.56 -3.72
N GLN A 82 5.15 8.82 -4.71
CA GLN A 82 6.22 9.24 -5.62
C GLN A 82 5.77 9.52 -7.07
N GLY A 83 4.46 9.59 -7.33
CA GLY A 83 3.91 9.87 -8.67
C GLY A 83 3.51 11.33 -8.89
N SER A 84 4.45 12.21 -9.30
CA SER A 84 4.25 13.35 -10.24
C SER A 84 5.36 14.42 -10.15
N GLN A 85 6.62 14.04 -10.30
CA GLN A 85 7.63 15.00 -10.76
C GLN A 85 8.13 14.50 -12.12
N GLU A 86 7.38 14.84 -13.16
CA GLU A 86 7.88 14.78 -14.53
C GLU A 86 9.08 15.74 -14.59
N VAL A 87 10.31 15.22 -14.56
CA VAL A 87 11.51 16.06 -14.69
C VAL A 87 11.59 16.52 -16.13
N LYS A 88 10.95 17.65 -16.42
CA LYS A 88 11.03 18.34 -17.71
C LYS A 88 12.47 18.85 -17.85
N HIS A 89 13.28 18.21 -18.69
CA HIS A 89 14.64 18.70 -18.96
C HIS A 89 14.55 20.08 -19.62
N TRP A 90 14.76 21.13 -18.84
CA TRP A 90 14.78 22.50 -19.29
C TRP A 90 16.14 22.80 -19.93
N LEU A 91 16.28 22.54 -21.23
CA LEU A 91 17.32 23.21 -22.00
C LEU A 91 16.95 24.70 -22.06
N ASN A 92 17.67 25.54 -21.31
CA ASN A 92 17.51 26.99 -21.37
C ASN A 92 18.18 27.53 -22.64
N LEU A 93 17.51 27.35 -23.77
CA LEU A 93 17.99 27.73 -25.10
C LEU A 93 18.49 29.20 -25.17
N PRO A 94 17.84 30.20 -24.54
CA PRO A 94 18.37 31.57 -24.47
C PRO A 94 19.74 31.65 -23.80
N GLY A 95 19.96 30.90 -22.71
CA GLY A 95 21.23 30.89 -21.98
C GLY A 95 22.37 30.30 -22.82
N MET A 96 22.11 29.21 -23.55
CA MET A 96 23.10 28.63 -24.45
C MET A 96 23.46 29.57 -25.61
N VAL A 97 22.48 30.30 -26.17
CA VAL A 97 22.73 31.28 -27.23
C VAL A 97 23.63 32.41 -26.73
N LEU A 98 23.42 32.91 -25.51
CA LEU A 98 24.28 33.95 -24.93
C LEU A 98 25.71 33.46 -24.69
N ILE A 99 25.88 32.23 -24.22
CA ILE A 99 27.21 31.62 -24.02
C ILE A 99 27.93 31.49 -25.36
N LEU A 100 27.27 30.98 -26.39
CA LEU A 100 27.84 30.84 -27.73
C LEU A 100 28.19 32.21 -28.34
N ALA A 101 27.35 33.23 -28.18
CA ALA A 101 27.64 34.58 -28.63
C ALA A 101 28.87 35.18 -27.94
N GLY A 102 29.03 34.95 -26.63
CA GLY A 102 30.22 35.36 -25.88
C GLY A 102 31.50 34.70 -26.38
N PHE A 103 31.45 33.39 -26.66
CA PHE A 103 32.58 32.67 -27.27
C PHE A 103 32.92 33.19 -28.68
N LEU A 104 31.91 33.48 -29.50
CA LEU A 104 32.13 34.05 -30.83
C LEU A 104 32.81 35.43 -30.74
N MET A 105 32.31 36.32 -29.89
CA MET A 105 32.86 37.68 -29.74
C MET A 105 34.30 37.66 -29.23
N THR A 106 34.63 36.80 -28.27
CA THR A 106 36.01 36.67 -27.77
C THR A 106 36.96 36.10 -28.83
N SER A 107 36.50 35.15 -29.65
CA SER A 107 37.31 34.63 -30.75
C SER A 107 37.62 35.68 -31.83
N ILE A 108 36.67 36.55 -32.17
CA ILE A 108 36.86 37.65 -33.13
C ILE A 108 37.89 38.65 -32.60
N VAL A 109 37.82 39.00 -31.31
CA VAL A 109 38.79 39.91 -30.68
C VAL A 109 40.20 39.30 -30.69
N LEU A 110 40.34 38.00 -30.39
CA LEU A 110 41.65 37.33 -30.40
C LEU A 110 42.26 37.25 -31.81
N VAL A 111 41.44 37.05 -32.84
CA VAL A 111 41.90 37.05 -34.25
C VAL A 111 42.21 38.45 -34.75
N GLY A 112 41.46 39.48 -34.32
CA GLY A 112 41.72 40.88 -34.72
C GLY A 112 42.89 41.55 -34.00
N ILE A 113 43.46 40.91 -32.96
CA ILE A 113 44.66 41.37 -32.24
C ILE A 113 45.96 40.81 -32.88
N PHE A 114 45.87 39.81 -33.76
CA PHE A 114 46.98 39.26 -34.56
C PHE A 114 46.89 39.72 -36.02
#